data_AF-A0A661A1S8-F1
#
_entry.id   AF-A0A661A1S8-F1
#
_cell.length_a   1.000
_cell.length_b   1.000
_cell.length_c   1.000
_cell.angle_alpha   90.00
_cell.angle_beta   90.00
_cell.angle_gamma   90.00
#
_symmetry.space_group_name_H-M   'P 1'
#
loop_
_entity.id
_entity.type
_entity.pdbx_description
1 polymer ?
#
loop_
_entity_poly.entity_id
_entity_poly.type
_entity_poly.pdbx_seq_one_letter_code
_entity_poly.pdbx_strand_id
1 'polypeptide(L)' 'VEDNALMGGFGSAILETLNRWRIKRDVLNLGIPDRFIEHGARTLLLEKLGLSKEGIALKIEEFINAG' A
#
# COMPACT_ATOMS: atom_id res chain seq x y z
N VAL A 1 2.52 2.02 4.36
CA VAL A 1 1.07 1.76 4.53
C VAL A 1 0.37 3.08 4.75
N GLU A 2 -0.75 3.32 4.07
CA GLU A 2 -1.54 4.55 4.21
C GLU A 2 -3.05 4.25 4.11
N ASP A 3 -3.88 5.05 4.79
CA ASP A 3 -5.34 5.04 4.64
C ASP A 3 -5.76 6.14 3.65
N ASN A 4 -5.15 6.10 2.45
CA ASN A 4 -5.32 7.07 1.38
C ASN A 4 -5.07 6.41 0.02
N ALA A 5 -5.41 7.12 -1.06
CA ALA A 5 -5.12 6.69 -2.42
C ALA A 5 -3.61 6.47 -2.63
N LEU A 6 -3.25 5.37 -3.29
CA LEU A 6 -1.87 5.07 -3.66
C LEU A 6 -1.27 6.08 -4.66
N MET A 7 -2.11 6.61 -5.55
CA MET A 7 -1.68 7.59 -6.55
C MET A 7 -1.55 8.98 -5.92
N GLY A 8 -0.31 9.51 -5.92
CA GLY A 8 -0.02 10.81 -5.33
C GLY A 8 -0.09 10.82 -3.79
N GLY A 9 -0.18 9.64 -3.17
CA GLY A 9 -0.24 9.48 -1.73
C GLY A 9 1.11 9.56 -1.03
N PHE A 10 1.12 9.17 0.24
CA PHE A 10 2.32 9.09 1.06
C PHE A 10 3.37 8.16 0.43
N GLY A 11 2.97 7.00 -0.07
CA GLY A 11 3.87 6.07 -0.74
C GLY A 11 4.54 6.68 -1.98
N SER A 12 3.82 7.49 -2.75
CA SER A 12 4.39 8.24 -3.89
C SER A 12 5.44 9.25 -3.42
N ALA A 13 5.15 10.03 -2.37
CA ALA A 13 6.10 11.02 -1.83
C ALA A 13 7.41 10.38 -1.31
N ILE A 14 7.31 9.19 -0.71
CA ILE A 14 8.49 8.41 -0.30
C ILE A 14 9.30 7.95 -1.52
N LEU A 15 8.65 7.38 -2.53
CA LEU A 15 9.31 6.96 -3.77
C LEU A 15 10.01 8.13 -4.49
N GLU A 16 9.36 9.29 -4.55
CA GLU A 16 9.97 10.52 -5.08
C GLU A 16 11.22 10.91 -4.28
N THR A 17 11.18 10.79 -2.96
CA THR A 17 12.31 11.10 -2.08
C THR A 17 13.47 10.14 -2.29
N LEU A 18 13.21 8.84 -2.35
CA LEU A 18 14.23 7.83 -2.64
C LEU A 18 14.87 8.09 -4.01
N ASN A 19 14.06 8.44 -5.02
CA ASN A 19 14.55 8.79 -6.34
C ASN A 19 15.45 10.04 -6.32
N ARG A 20 15.04 11.12 -5.62
CA ARG A 20 15.86 12.33 -5.44
C ARG A 20 17.22 12.02 -4.81
N TRP A 21 17.26 11.07 -3.89
CA TRP A 21 18.48 10.65 -3.20
C TRP A 21 19.24 9.52 -3.91
N ARG A 22 18.77 9.09 -5.09
CA ARG A 22 19.35 7.98 -5.88
C ARG A 22 19.43 6.67 -5.10
N ILE A 23 18.52 6.46 -4.15
CA ILE A 23 18.43 5.21 -3.37
C ILE A 23 17.55 4.24 -4.15
N LYS A 24 18.14 3.10 -4.53
CA LYS A 24 17.42 1.98 -5.14
C LYS A 24 17.14 0.92 -4.08
N ARG A 25 15.88 0.77 -3.73
CA ARG A 25 15.35 -0.28 -2.83
C ARG A 25 13.98 -0.67 -3.32
N ASP A 26 13.65 -1.94 -3.15
CA ASP A 26 12.29 -2.40 -3.40
C ASP A 26 11.37 -1.80 -2.33
N VAL A 27 10.21 -1.30 -2.76
CA VAL A 27 9.23 -0.64 -1.90
C VAL A 27 7.86 -1.22 -2.18
N LEU A 28 7.24 -1.78 -1.14
CA LEU A 28 5.85 -2.22 -1.17
C LEU A 28 4.94 -1.07 -0.68
N ASN A 29 4.21 -0.46 -1.60
CA ASN A 29 3.19 0.53 -1.26
C ASN A 29 1.83 -0.13 -1.01
N LEU A 30 1.30 0.05 0.19
CA LEU A 30 -0.01 -0.46 0.62
C LEU A 30 -0.94 0.70 0.95
N GLY A 31 -2.07 0.79 0.26
CA GLY A 31 -3.07 1.84 0.39
C GLY A 31 -4.30 1.57 -0.45
N ILE A 32 -5.18 2.57 -0.57
CA ILE A 32 -6.44 2.48 -1.30
C ILE A 32 -6.15 2.57 -2.80
N PRO A 33 -6.70 1.68 -3.65
CA PRO A 33 -6.52 1.75 -5.10
C PRO A 33 -7.20 3.00 -5.67
N ASP A 34 -6.73 3.47 -6.83
CA ASP A 34 -7.34 4.59 -7.55
C ASP A 34 -8.64 4.17 -8.27
N ARG A 35 -9.65 3.86 -7.48
CA ARG A 35 -11.01 3.55 -7.92
C ARG A 35 -11.99 3.83 -6.80
N PHE A 36 -13.25 4.01 -7.15
CA PHE A 36 -14.30 4.17 -6.17
C PHE A 36 -14.44 2.92 -5.28
N ILE A 37 -14.56 3.15 -3.97
CA ILE A 37 -14.82 2.11 -2.97
C ILE A 37 -16.26 2.26 -2.51
N GLU A 38 -17.01 1.16 -2.57
CA GLU A 38 -18.41 1.13 -2.13
C GLU A 38 -18.56 1.48 -0.64
N HIS A 39 -19.74 1.99 -0.28
CA HIS A 39 -20.06 2.25 1.12
C HIS A 39 -20.17 0.92 1.89
N GLY A 40 -19.58 0.89 3.09
CA GLY A 40 -19.62 -0.28 3.95
C GLY A 40 -18.87 -0.05 5.25
N ALA A 41 -18.94 -1.04 6.15
CA ALA A 41 -18.17 -1.00 7.38
C ALA A 41 -16.66 -0.97 7.07
N ARG A 42 -15.93 -0.05 7.70
CA ARG A 42 -14.50 0.16 7.44
C ARG A 42 -13.68 -1.13 7.56
N THR A 43 -13.95 -1.97 8.57
CA THR A 43 -13.25 -3.25 8.78
C THR A 43 -13.39 -4.18 7.57
N LEU A 44 -14.61 -4.35 7.06
CA LEU A 44 -14.89 -5.18 5.88
C LEU A 44 -14.22 -4.60 4.62
N LEU A 45 -14.22 -3.28 4.47
CA LEU A 45 -13.54 -2.63 3.34
C LEU A 45 -12.02 -2.84 3.40
N LEU A 46 -11.42 -2.70 4.58
CA LEU A 46 -9.98 -2.94 4.75
C LEU A 46 -9.63 -4.41 4.49
N GLU A 47 -10.42 -5.37 4.97
CA GLU A 47 -10.23 -6.79 4.66
C GLU A 47 -10.29 -7.05 3.15
N LYS A 48 -11.33 -6.55 2.47
CA LYS A 48 -11.49 -6.67 1.00
C LYS A 48 -10.33 -6.05 0.22
N LEU A 49 -9.73 -4.98 0.74
CA LEU A 49 -8.59 -4.32 0.14
C LEU A 49 -7.24 -4.97 0.51
N GLY A 50 -7.24 -5.97 1.40
CA GLY A 50 -6.02 -6.55 1.96
C GLY A 50 -5.21 -5.52 2.76
N LEU A 51 -5.89 -4.62 3.47
CA LEU A 51 -5.37 -3.60 4.37
C LEU A 51 -5.72 -3.90 5.84
N SER A 52 -6.33 -5.06 6.12
CA SER A 52 -6.40 -5.60 7.48
C SER A 52 -5.01 -6.00 7.96
N LYS A 53 -4.86 -6.25 9.27
CA LYS A 53 -3.58 -6.69 9.84
C LYS A 53 -3.10 -8.00 9.18
N GLU A 54 -3.99 -8.96 8.93
CA GLU A 54 -3.70 -10.21 8.23
C GLU A 54 -3.35 -9.96 6.76
N GLY A 55 -4.13 -9.11 6.07
CA GLY A 55 -3.90 -8.80 4.66
C GLY A 55 -2.57 -8.09 4.43
N ILE A 56 -2.18 -7.19 5.33
CA ILE A 56 -0.86 -6.52 5.29
C ILE A 56 0.26 -7.54 5.51
N ALA A 57 0.13 -8.43 6.50
CA ALA A 57 1.13 -9.47 6.76
C ALA A 57 1.33 -10.38 5.54
N LEU A 58 0.24 -10.84 4.92
CA LEU A 58 0.31 -11.67 3.72
C LEU A 58 1.03 -10.97 2.56
N LYS A 59 0.69 -9.70 2.28
CA LYS A 59 1.37 -8.94 1.21
C LYS A 59 2.85 -8.72 1.49
N ILE A 60 3.23 -8.57 2.76
CA ILE A 60 4.65 -8.47 3.15
C ILE A 60 5.37 -9.80 2.92
N GLU A 61 4.76 -10.92 3.30
CA GLU A 61 5.32 -12.26 3.04
C GLU A 61 5.50 -12.51 1.53
N GLU A 62 4.48 -12.22 0.72
CA GLU A 62 4.53 -12.32 -0.74
C GLU A 62 5.65 -11.45 -1.33
N PHE A 63 5.78 -10.21 -0.86
CA PHE A 63 6.80 -9.28 -1.33
C PHE A 63 8.23 -9.73 -0.99
N ILE A 64 8.44 -10.30 0.20
CA ILE A 64 9.74 -10.83 0.63
C ILE A 64 10.11 -12.09 -0.17
N ASN A 65 9.14 -12.95 -0.46
CA ASN A 65 9.37 -14.23 -1.14
C ASN A 65 9.45 -14.10 -2.68
N ALA A 66 9.04 -12.97 -3.25
CA ALA A 66 9.09 -12.71 -4.69
C ALA A 66 10.45 -12.21 -5.20
N GLY A 67 11.42 -11.95 -4.31
CA GLY A 67 12.80 -11.57 -4.63
C GLY A 67 13.77 -12.75 -4.63
#